data_AF-A0A2H1VIL3-F1
#
_entry.id   AF-A0A2H1VIL3-F1
#
_cell.length_a   1.000
_cell.length_b   1.000
_cell.length_c   1.000
_cell.angle_alpha   90.00
_cell.angle_beta   90.00
_cell.angle_gamma   90.00
#
_symmetry.space_group_name_H-M   'P 1'
#
loop_
_entity.id
_entity.type
_entity.pdbx_description
1 polymer ?
#
loop_
_entity_poly.entity_id
_entity_poly.type
_entity_poly.pdbx_seq_one_letter_code
_entity_poly.pdbx_strand_id
1 'polypeptide(L)'
;MAVRLPDRLRRLNPYAQENLEQNAAVLTTPHDVYATIVDILKWPQHRNPYRVPGADFPRGMSLIEPIPRNRSCSEAGIEPHWCACVNWKNVTDSTMMQRTADAFVDYINQLTEPQRSLCVPRTLKEIKWVMVQAPNKGVLSFVAANDKDGYTGKFGKAIKIPKQIYQVQ
;
A
#
# COMPACT_ATOMS: atom_id res chain seq x y z
N MET A 1 -9.95 -6.09 -12.25
CA MET A 1 -9.63 -7.52 -12.44
C MET A 1 -10.69 -8.33 -11.71
N ALA A 2 -11.17 -9.43 -12.27
CA ALA A 2 -12.18 -10.28 -11.63
C ALA A 2 -11.66 -11.72 -11.52
N VAL A 3 -11.81 -12.33 -10.35
CA VAL A 3 -11.45 -13.73 -10.08
C VAL A 3 -12.72 -14.46 -9.68
N ARG A 4 -13.02 -15.58 -10.35
CA ARG A 4 -14.20 -16.42 -10.03
C ARG A 4 -13.72 -17.79 -9.55
N LEU A 5 -14.13 -18.18 -8.35
CA LEU A 5 -13.86 -19.51 -7.83
C LEU A 5 -14.81 -20.56 -8.46
N PRO A 6 -14.32 -21.76 -8.81
CA PRO A 6 -15.19 -22.85 -9.26
C PRO A 6 -16.26 -23.21 -8.24
N ASP A 7 -17.47 -23.55 -8.68
CA ASP A 7 -18.61 -23.86 -7.80
C ASP A 7 -18.32 -25.03 -6.86
N ARG A 8 -17.55 -26.02 -7.33
CA ARG A 8 -17.10 -27.14 -6.50
C ARG A 8 -16.21 -26.66 -5.36
N LEU A 9 -15.29 -25.73 -5.59
CA LEU A 9 -14.41 -25.19 -4.56
C LEU A 9 -15.20 -24.40 -3.52
N ARG A 10 -16.14 -23.56 -3.96
CA ARG A 10 -17.02 -22.79 -3.05
C ARG A 10 -17.88 -23.68 -2.15
N ARG A 11 -18.31 -24.84 -2.65
CA ARG A 11 -19.05 -25.83 -1.84
C ARG A 11 -18.16 -26.58 -0.84
N LEU A 12 -16.91 -26.88 -1.22
CA LEU A 12 -15.97 -27.62 -0.38
C LEU A 12 -15.31 -26.75 0.69
N ASN A 13 -15.12 -25.46 0.39
CA ASN A 13 -14.64 -24.45 1.33
C ASN A 13 -15.58 -23.23 1.26
N PRO A 14 -16.60 -23.16 2.13
CA PRO A 14 -17.57 -22.06 2.16
C PRO A 14 -16.94 -20.70 2.39
N TYR A 15 -15.80 -20.64 3.09
CA TYR A 15 -15.11 -19.38 3.41
C TYR A 15 -14.18 -18.91 2.29
N ALA A 16 -13.88 -19.76 1.29
CA ALA A 16 -12.91 -19.43 0.24
C ALA A 16 -13.28 -18.15 -0.54
N GLN A 17 -14.58 -17.94 -0.81
CA GLN A 17 -15.05 -16.76 -1.53
C GLN A 17 -14.90 -15.49 -0.68
N GLU A 18 -15.33 -15.56 0.58
CA GLU A 18 -15.25 -14.44 1.52
C GLU A 18 -13.78 -14.05 1.77
N ASN A 19 -12.91 -15.03 2.02
CA ASN A 19 -11.47 -14.79 2.21
C ASN A 19 -10.84 -14.16 0.97
N LEU A 20 -11.18 -14.63 -0.23
CA LEU A 20 -10.68 -14.06 -1.48
C LEU A 20 -11.09 -12.59 -1.63
N GLU A 21 -12.35 -12.27 -1.31
CA GLU A 21 -12.87 -10.90 -1.35
C GLU A 21 -12.20 -9.99 -0.32
N GLN A 22 -12.01 -10.49 0.91
CA GLN A 22 -11.31 -9.75 1.97
C GLN A 22 -9.82 -9.54 1.62
N ASN A 23 -9.18 -10.55 1.03
CA ASN A 23 -7.77 -10.49 0.63
C ASN A 23 -7.52 -9.56 -0.56
N ALA A 24 -8.56 -9.13 -1.29
CA ALA A 24 -8.41 -8.11 -2.32
C ALA A 24 -7.96 -6.75 -1.77
N ALA A 25 -8.15 -6.51 -0.47
CA ALA A 25 -7.78 -5.27 0.23
C ALA A 25 -6.47 -5.37 1.02
N VAL A 26 -5.70 -6.46 0.88
CA VAL A 26 -4.41 -6.64 1.59
C VAL A 26 -3.25 -6.85 0.61
N LEU A 27 -2.03 -6.72 1.12
CA LEU A 27 -0.82 -6.92 0.30
C LEU A 27 -0.69 -8.40 -0.11
N THR A 28 -0.86 -8.64 -1.40
CA THR A 28 -0.72 -9.96 -2.04
C THR A 28 0.35 -9.93 -3.14
N THR A 29 0.89 -11.09 -3.47
CA THR A 29 2.01 -11.30 -4.40
C THR A 29 1.76 -12.50 -5.30
N PRO A 30 2.52 -12.68 -6.39
CA PRO A 30 2.46 -13.91 -7.19
C PRO A 30 2.76 -15.19 -6.40
N HIS A 31 3.49 -15.12 -5.28
CA HIS A 31 3.73 -16.28 -4.40
C HIS A 31 2.44 -16.75 -3.71
N ASP A 32 1.52 -15.83 -3.43
CA ASP A 32 0.23 -16.16 -2.83
C ASP A 32 -0.67 -16.87 -3.85
N VAL A 33 -0.60 -16.50 -5.13
CA VAL A 33 -1.26 -17.21 -6.23
C VAL A 33 -0.73 -18.64 -6.34
N TYR A 34 0.59 -18.84 -6.30
CA TYR A 34 1.19 -20.18 -6.29
C TYR A 34 0.69 -21.01 -5.08
N ALA A 35 0.72 -20.43 -3.87
CA ALA A 35 0.24 -21.10 -2.66
C ALA A 35 -1.25 -21.48 -2.76
N THR A 36 -2.07 -20.61 -3.36
CA THR A 36 -3.49 -20.86 -3.63
C THR A 36 -3.70 -22.06 -4.54
N ILE A 37 -2.92 -22.16 -5.63
CA ILE A 37 -3.01 -23.30 -6.57
C ILE A 37 -2.63 -24.61 -5.85
N VAL A 38 -1.52 -24.60 -5.10
CA VAL A 38 -1.07 -25.77 -4.33
C VAL A 38 -2.13 -26.23 -3.34
N ASP A 39 -2.78 -25.29 -2.64
CA ASP A 39 -3.84 -25.59 -1.68
C ASP A 39 -5.12 -26.10 -2.34
N ILE A 40 -5.57 -25.50 -3.45
CA ILE A 40 -6.73 -25.96 -4.20
C ILE A 40 -6.52 -27.39 -4.75
N LEU A 41 -5.32 -27.68 -5.24
CA LEU A 41 -4.97 -29.00 -5.78
C LEU A 41 -4.68 -30.04 -4.70
N LYS A 42 -4.65 -29.63 -3.42
CA LYS A 42 -4.33 -30.49 -2.27
C LYS A 42 -2.99 -31.20 -2.45
N TRP A 43 -1.95 -30.44 -2.82
CA TRP A 43 -0.59 -30.93 -3.04
C TRP A 43 0.35 -30.53 -1.89
N PRO A 44 0.25 -31.16 -0.70
CA PRO A 44 1.04 -30.77 0.46
C PRO A 44 2.55 -30.82 0.21
N GLN A 45 3.02 -31.72 -0.67
CA GLN A 45 4.43 -31.87 -1.05
C GLN A 45 5.00 -30.66 -1.82
N HIS A 46 4.14 -29.82 -2.41
CA HIS A 46 4.55 -28.61 -3.15
C HIS A 46 4.39 -27.32 -2.34
N ARG A 47 3.97 -27.43 -1.08
CA ARG A 47 3.91 -26.28 -0.18
C ARG A 47 5.31 -25.73 0.05
N ASN A 48 5.44 -24.41 -0.03
CA ASN A 48 6.67 -23.71 0.25
C ASN A 48 6.57 -23.03 1.63
N PRO A 49 7.14 -23.61 2.69
CA PRO A 49 7.09 -23.04 4.04
C PRO A 49 8.10 -21.90 4.24
N TYR A 50 8.80 -21.47 3.19
CA TYR A 50 9.80 -20.42 3.26
C TYR A 50 9.22 -19.16 3.90
N ARG A 51 9.91 -18.68 4.93
CA ARG A 51 9.70 -17.38 5.57
C ARG A 51 10.91 -16.52 5.27
N VAL A 52 10.67 -15.24 4.97
CA VAL A 52 11.75 -14.27 4.95
C VAL A 52 12.34 -14.20 6.38
N PRO A 53 13.67 -14.10 6.55
CA PRO A 53 14.26 -14.00 7.89
C PRO A 53 13.63 -12.86 8.71
N GLY A 54 13.13 -13.19 9.91
CA GLY A 54 12.44 -12.24 10.79
C GLY A 54 10.97 -11.99 10.46
N ALA A 55 10.38 -12.70 9.48
CA ALA A 55 8.95 -12.62 9.18
C ALA A 55 8.12 -13.54 10.08
N ASP A 56 6.94 -13.07 10.47
CA ASP A 56 5.98 -13.86 11.25
C ASP A 56 5.23 -14.88 10.37
N PHE A 57 5.11 -14.58 9.07
CA PHE A 57 4.30 -15.34 8.11
C PHE A 57 5.14 -15.96 6.97
N PRO A 58 4.65 -17.06 6.35
CA PRO A 58 5.19 -17.56 5.09
C PRO A 58 5.21 -16.49 3.99
N ARG A 59 6.23 -16.54 3.13
CA ARG A 59 6.34 -15.63 1.99
C ARG A 59 5.15 -15.76 1.04
N GLY A 60 4.59 -16.95 0.88
CA GLY A 60 3.39 -17.19 0.08
C GLY A 60 2.28 -17.79 0.95
N MET A 61 1.10 -17.16 0.92
CA MET A 61 -0.10 -17.58 1.64
C MET A 61 -1.26 -17.74 0.67
N SER A 62 -2.14 -18.72 0.91
CA SER A 62 -3.27 -18.97 0.03
C SER A 62 -4.29 -17.84 0.07
N LEU A 63 -4.74 -17.38 -1.10
CA LEU A 63 -5.72 -16.31 -1.27
C LEU A 63 -7.13 -16.72 -0.86
N ILE A 64 -7.39 -18.02 -0.69
CA ILE A 64 -8.67 -18.55 -0.19
C ILE A 64 -8.65 -18.81 1.33
N GLU A 65 -7.57 -18.42 2.01
CA GLU A 65 -7.42 -18.39 3.46
C GLU A 65 -7.16 -16.94 3.90
N PRO A 66 -7.43 -16.55 5.16
CA PRO A 66 -7.22 -15.17 5.59
C PRO A 66 -5.74 -14.76 5.52
N ILE A 67 -5.43 -13.65 4.85
CA ILE A 67 -4.10 -13.05 4.84
C ILE A 67 -4.06 -11.88 5.85
N PRO A 68 -3.05 -11.80 6.73
CA PRO A 68 -2.94 -10.72 7.71
C PRO A 68 -2.89 -9.33 7.06
N ARG A 69 -3.74 -8.41 7.54
CA ARG A 69 -3.79 -7.02 7.04
C ARG A 69 -2.51 -6.23 7.31
N ASN A 70 -1.76 -6.62 8.32
CA ASN A 70 -0.51 -5.98 8.73
C ASN A 70 0.72 -6.60 8.06
N ARG A 71 0.57 -7.53 7.11
CA ARG A 71 1.70 -8.09 6.35
C ARG A 71 2.46 -6.97 5.63
N SER A 72 3.75 -6.88 5.91
CA SER A 72 4.65 -5.90 5.33
C SER A 72 5.27 -6.38 4.00
N CYS A 73 5.76 -5.43 3.20
CA CYS A 73 6.56 -5.72 2.00
C CYS A 73 7.75 -6.64 2.30
N SER A 74 8.44 -6.41 3.43
CA SER A 74 9.58 -7.24 3.85
C SER A 74 9.18 -8.69 4.11
N GLU A 75 8.06 -8.93 4.78
CA GLU A 75 7.57 -10.29 5.03
C GLU A 75 7.10 -10.99 3.75
N ALA A 76 6.57 -10.23 2.80
CA ALA A 76 6.22 -10.70 1.47
C ALA A 76 7.45 -10.97 0.57
N GLY A 77 8.66 -10.60 1.01
CA GLY A 77 9.87 -10.68 0.21
C GLY A 77 9.87 -9.69 -0.97
N ILE A 78 9.27 -8.52 -0.79
CA ILE A 78 9.30 -7.42 -1.75
C ILE A 78 10.45 -6.49 -1.36
N GLU A 79 11.40 -6.33 -2.28
CA GLU A 79 12.53 -5.43 -2.08
C GLU A 79 12.08 -3.96 -1.96
N PRO A 80 12.81 -3.14 -1.18
CA PRO A 80 12.34 -1.80 -0.80
C PRO A 80 11.98 -0.88 -1.98
N HIS A 81 12.68 -0.98 -3.12
CA HIS A 81 12.41 -0.16 -4.31
C HIS A 81 11.15 -0.58 -5.07
N TRP A 82 10.68 -1.82 -4.88
CA TRP A 82 9.43 -2.32 -5.45
C TRP A 82 8.22 -2.14 -4.52
N CYS A 83 8.45 -1.79 -3.26
CA CYS A 83 7.38 -1.57 -2.31
C CYS A 83 6.64 -0.25 -2.60
N ALA A 84 5.39 -0.35 -3.06
CA ALA A 84 4.53 0.81 -3.33
C ALA A 84 3.96 1.47 -2.06
N CYS A 85 4.21 0.92 -0.88
CA CYS A 85 3.72 1.48 0.37
C CYS A 85 4.36 2.85 0.64
N VAL A 86 3.51 3.86 0.78
CA VAL A 86 3.87 5.21 1.22
C VAL A 86 3.50 5.37 2.69
N ASN A 87 4.36 6.06 3.44
CA ASN A 87 4.07 6.39 4.83
C ASN A 87 3.50 7.80 4.91
N TRP A 88 2.54 8.01 5.78
CA TRP A 88 2.08 9.35 6.14
C TRP A 88 2.67 9.72 7.48
N LYS A 89 3.18 10.94 7.59
CA LYS A 89 3.77 11.46 8.83
C LYS A 89 3.05 12.72 9.23
N ASN A 90 2.71 12.83 10.50
CA ASN A 90 2.19 14.08 11.05
C ASN A 90 3.23 15.20 10.89
N VAL A 91 2.78 16.33 10.39
CA VAL A 91 3.54 17.58 10.39
C VAL A 91 3.39 18.18 11.78
N THR A 92 4.49 18.53 12.43
CA THR A 92 4.48 19.18 13.76
C THR A 92 4.86 20.65 13.68
N ASP A 93 5.37 21.11 12.54
CA ASP A 93 5.68 22.49 12.27
C ASP A 93 4.39 23.28 12.03
N SER A 94 4.05 24.18 12.94
CA SER A 94 2.84 25.00 12.89
C SER A 94 2.79 25.91 11.67
N THR A 95 3.94 26.40 11.20
CA THR A 95 4.01 27.25 10.00
C THR A 95 3.66 26.45 8.75
N MET A 96 4.12 25.21 8.66
CA MET A 96 3.75 24.33 7.55
C MET A 96 2.30 23.84 7.64
N MET A 97 1.81 23.59 8.85
CA MET A 97 0.39 23.26 9.04
C MET A 97 -0.50 24.38 8.49
N GLN A 98 -0.24 25.62 8.92
CA GLN A 98 -1.00 26.79 8.48
C GLN A 98 -0.92 27.00 6.97
N ARG A 99 0.31 27.00 6.40
CA ARG A 99 0.51 27.16 4.94
C ARG A 99 -0.23 26.10 4.12
N THR A 100 -0.26 24.85 4.60
CA THR A 100 -0.96 23.76 3.91
C THR A 100 -2.47 23.98 3.96
N ALA A 101 -3.01 24.36 5.12
CA ALA A 101 -4.42 24.63 5.30
C ALA A 101 -4.89 25.82 4.45
N ASP A 102 -4.13 26.91 4.44
CA ASP A 102 -4.43 28.11 3.66
C ASP A 102 -4.44 27.78 2.16
N ALA A 103 -3.40 27.09 1.66
CA ALA A 103 -3.34 26.67 0.26
C ALA A 103 -4.51 25.77 -0.14
N PHE A 104 -4.99 24.91 0.78
CA PHE A 104 -6.15 24.06 0.54
C PHE A 104 -7.46 24.87 0.48
N VAL A 105 -7.65 25.82 1.39
CA VAL A 105 -8.81 26.73 1.38
C VAL A 105 -8.82 27.60 0.12
N ASP A 106 -7.66 28.14 -0.26
CA ASP A 106 -7.50 28.93 -1.48
C ASP A 106 -7.86 28.12 -2.72
N TYR A 107 -7.42 26.86 -2.80
CA TYR A 107 -7.78 25.96 -3.90
C TYR A 107 -9.28 25.68 -3.97
N ILE A 108 -9.94 25.41 -2.84
CA ILE A 108 -11.41 25.25 -2.78
C ILE A 108 -12.11 26.53 -3.25
N ASN A 109 -11.62 27.69 -2.80
CA ASN A 109 -12.17 28.96 -3.20
C ASN A 109 -11.99 29.19 -4.70
N GLN A 110 -10.83 28.86 -5.27
CA GLN A 110 -10.60 28.94 -6.71
C GLN A 110 -11.56 28.04 -7.50
N LEU A 111 -11.80 26.80 -7.06
CA LEU A 111 -12.74 25.88 -7.71
C LEU A 111 -14.20 26.39 -7.69
N THR A 112 -14.57 27.11 -6.64
CA THR A 112 -15.95 27.60 -6.44
C THR A 112 -16.16 29.03 -6.92
N GLU A 113 -15.12 29.68 -7.44
CA GLU A 113 -15.15 31.08 -7.88
C GLU A 113 -16.15 31.36 -8.99
N PRO A 114 -16.36 30.49 -10.00
CA PRO A 114 -17.42 30.71 -10.99
C PRO A 114 -18.84 30.66 -10.40
N GLN A 115 -19.03 30.08 -9.21
CA GLN A 115 -20.33 29.80 -8.61
C GLN A 115 -20.63 30.63 -7.36
N ARG A 116 -20.14 31.88 -7.29
CA ARG A 116 -20.35 32.75 -6.12
C ARG A 116 -21.81 33.08 -5.80
N SER A 117 -22.72 32.90 -6.76
CA SER A 117 -24.16 33.00 -6.50
C SER A 117 -24.69 31.87 -5.59
N LEU A 118 -23.99 30.73 -5.53
CA LEU A 118 -24.37 29.56 -4.74
C LEU A 118 -23.35 29.26 -3.62
N CYS A 119 -22.08 29.65 -3.79
CA CYS A 119 -20.97 29.30 -2.92
C CYS A 119 -20.28 30.54 -2.32
N VAL A 120 -20.48 30.77 -1.03
CA VAL A 120 -19.72 31.77 -0.25
C VAL A 120 -18.22 31.41 -0.18
N PRO A 121 -17.29 32.38 -0.21
CA PRO A 121 -15.89 32.13 0.08
C PRO A 121 -15.73 31.40 1.42
N ARG A 122 -14.92 30.34 1.41
CA ARG A 122 -14.60 29.52 2.58
C ARG A 122 -13.42 30.13 3.33
N THR A 123 -13.47 30.02 4.64
CA THR A 123 -12.39 30.42 5.55
C THR A 123 -11.99 29.24 6.42
N LEU A 124 -10.74 29.25 6.86
CA LEU A 124 -10.23 28.25 7.78
C LEU A 124 -10.84 28.46 9.18
N LYS A 125 -11.41 27.40 9.76
CA LYS A 125 -11.95 27.41 11.13
C LYS A 125 -10.96 26.85 12.14
N GLU A 126 -10.47 25.64 11.87
CA GLU A 126 -9.53 24.91 12.70
C GLU A 126 -8.72 23.95 11.83
N ILE A 127 -7.52 23.59 12.26
CA ILE A 127 -6.69 22.54 11.66
C ILE A 127 -6.67 21.39 12.65
N LYS A 128 -7.19 20.22 12.28
CA LYS A 128 -7.17 19.03 13.14
C LYS A 128 -5.83 18.31 13.04
N TRP A 129 -5.36 18.11 11.81
CA TRP A 129 -4.05 17.55 11.54
C TRP A 129 -3.60 17.88 10.12
N VAL A 130 -2.28 17.82 9.93
CA VAL A 130 -1.66 17.81 8.60
C VAL A 130 -0.70 16.64 8.55
N MET A 131 -0.77 15.87 7.47
CA MET A 131 0.16 14.78 7.18
C MET A 131 0.94 15.07 5.91
N VAL A 132 2.20 14.68 5.89
CA VAL A 132 3.05 14.68 4.70
C VAL A 132 3.32 13.25 4.26
N GLN A 133 3.21 13.00 2.96
CA GLN A 133 3.56 11.73 2.37
C GLN A 133 5.09 11.59 2.34
N ALA A 134 5.60 10.52 2.94
CA ALA A 134 7.00 10.17 3.01
C ALA A 134 7.23 8.82 2.27
N PRO A 135 7.96 8.83 1.14
CA PRO A 135 8.38 7.62 0.46
C PRO A 135 9.23 6.71 1.36
N ASN A 136 9.25 5.42 1.04
CA ASN A 136 10.14 4.46 1.70
C ASN A 136 11.62 4.87 1.47
N LYS A 137 12.44 4.80 2.53
CA LYS A 137 13.88 5.10 2.46
C LYS A 137 14.59 4.30 1.36
N GLY A 138 14.21 3.04 1.17
CA GLY A 138 14.79 2.18 0.13
C GLY A 138 14.46 2.63 -1.28
N VAL A 139 13.26 3.18 -1.51
CA VAL A 139 12.93 3.84 -2.80
C VAL A 139 13.81 5.07 -2.99
N LEU A 140 13.98 5.89 -1.95
CA LEU A 140 14.79 7.12 -2.03
C LEU A 140 16.28 6.85 -2.24
N SER A 141 16.78 5.70 -1.80
CA SER A 141 18.18 5.31 -1.96
C SER A 141 18.44 4.40 -3.15
N PHE A 142 17.41 3.97 -3.89
CA PHE A 142 17.58 3.09 -5.05
C PHE A 142 18.35 3.78 -6.17
N VAL A 143 19.38 3.10 -6.69
CA VAL A 143 20.23 3.62 -7.79
C VAL A 143 20.03 2.82 -9.06
N ALA A 144 20.07 1.48 -8.96
CA ALA A 144 19.93 0.57 -10.09
C ALA A 144 19.59 -0.85 -9.59
N ALA A 145 19.20 -1.73 -10.52
CA ALA A 145 19.18 -3.17 -10.25
C ALA A 145 20.58 -3.68 -9.91
N ASN A 146 20.67 -4.62 -8.98
CA ASN A 146 21.91 -5.31 -8.61
C ASN A 146 22.03 -6.70 -9.27
N ASP A 147 20.95 -7.20 -9.85
CA ASP A 147 20.86 -8.46 -10.59
C ASP A 147 20.21 -8.26 -11.98
N LYS A 148 20.16 -9.36 -12.75
CA LYS A 148 19.70 -9.34 -14.15
C LYS A 148 18.19 -9.15 -14.29
N ASP A 149 17.42 -9.66 -13.33
CA ASP A 149 15.96 -9.58 -13.31
C ASP A 149 15.44 -8.35 -12.54
N GLY A 150 16.32 -7.61 -11.88
CA GLY A 150 15.97 -6.40 -11.12
C GLY A 150 15.27 -6.68 -9.81
N TYR A 151 15.32 -7.93 -9.33
CA TYR A 151 14.74 -8.30 -8.05
C TYR A 151 15.48 -7.57 -6.92
N THR A 152 16.80 -7.68 -6.85
CA THR A 152 17.63 -7.02 -5.83
C THR A 152 18.04 -5.60 -6.24
N GLY A 153 17.94 -4.68 -5.29
CA GLY A 153 18.30 -3.28 -5.50
C GLY A 153 19.75 -2.97 -5.12
N LYS A 154 20.40 -2.11 -5.90
CA LYS A 154 21.63 -1.41 -5.50
C LYS A 154 21.23 -0.08 -4.86
N PHE A 155 21.53 0.06 -3.58
CA PHE A 155 21.17 1.25 -2.79
C PHE A 155 22.39 2.12 -2.50
N GLY A 156 22.17 3.44 -2.53
CA GLY A 156 23.18 4.46 -2.27
C GLY A 156 22.67 5.57 -1.37
N LYS A 157 23.08 6.81 -1.66
CA LYS A 157 22.62 7.98 -0.89
C LYS A 157 21.18 8.33 -1.26
N ALA A 158 20.35 8.56 -0.24
CA ALA A 158 18.97 8.96 -0.45
C ALA A 158 18.88 10.31 -1.19
N ILE A 159 18.01 10.37 -2.21
CA ILE A 159 17.73 11.59 -2.95
C ILE A 159 16.85 12.56 -2.15
N LYS A 160 16.94 13.85 -2.47
CA LYS A 160 16.00 14.85 -1.96
C LYS A 160 14.72 14.81 -2.79
N ILE A 161 13.59 14.85 -2.12
CA ILE A 161 12.28 14.82 -2.75
C ILE A 161 11.99 16.24 -3.29
N PRO A 162 11.77 16.42 -4.61
CA PRO A 162 11.55 17.74 -5.19
C PRO A 162 10.13 18.28 -4.95
N LYS A 163 9.15 17.40 -4.73
CA LYS A 163 7.74 17.74 -4.48
C LYS A 163 7.17 16.86 -3.38
N GLN A 164 6.50 17.46 -2.41
CA GLN A 164 5.88 16.75 -1.30
C GLN A 164 4.37 16.87 -1.38
N ILE A 165 3.68 15.77 -1.06
CA ILE A 165 2.23 15.72 -1.02
C ILE A 165 1.81 15.86 0.45
N TYR A 166 0.88 16.77 0.69
CA TYR A 166 0.31 17.01 2.00
C TYR A 166 -1.19 16.67 1.99
N GLN A 167 -1.68 16.25 3.14
CA GLN A 167 -3.10 16.05 3.42
C GLN A 167 -3.45 16.85 4.68
N VAL A 168 -4.58 17.54 4.65
CA VAL A 168 -5.08 18.37 5.76
C VAL A 168 -6.52 18.00 6.07
N GLN A 169 -6.89 18.05 7.36
CA GLN A 169 -8.26 17.92 7.86
C GLN A 169 -8.56 19.00 8.89
#